data_AF-A0A7W8KSU6-F1
#
_entry.id   AF-A0A7W8KSU6-F1
#
_cell.length_a   1.000
_cell.length_b   1.000
_cell.length_c   1.000
_cell.angle_alpha   90.00
_cell.angle_beta   90.00
_cell.angle_gamma   90.00
#
_symmetry.space_group_name_H-M   'P 1'
#
loop_
_entity.id
_entity.type
_entity.pdbx_description
1 polymer ?
#
loop_
_entity_poly.entity_id
_entity_poly.type
_entity_poly.pdbx_seq_one_letter_code
_entity_poly.pdbx_strand_id
1 'polypeptide(L)'
;MGKKKSDKTVVIEYIFDQLYDSETEQFTRTIVTSEDLQNAKRYCAEHHQITLKLDGNPFNFMKDIVRGKSANKIWPERLRKLGIVGQQRTGNGAIFEFVRQEDGSPESFEEDFRPTETTPRIPIQSLSLPLASKSLGRTDESWLLQVAVNLRVVETHFATGQDTQVNALELSHLQMDIKLRKVQIDALFLAQFASQSGEKTESALITVEAKQGNQRILTEQIARQVRAAFDSTKTNLVIPLAIAAIKNQGIYVVEFKAVNRSEIDQFMTPIFHRDAMFILYPAVTGI
;
A
#
# COMPACT_ATOMS: atom_id res chain seq x y z
N MET A 1 -8.46 -27.91 18.96
CA MET A 1 -7.00 -27.81 18.71
C MET A 1 -6.66 -26.34 18.52
N GLY A 2 -6.00 -25.71 19.51
CA GLY A 2 -5.68 -24.27 19.44
C GLY A 2 -4.74 -23.98 18.27
N LYS A 3 -5.05 -22.97 17.47
CA LYS A 3 -4.24 -22.57 16.32
C LYS A 3 -2.90 -22.05 16.85
N LYS A 4 -1.77 -22.66 16.45
CA LYS A 4 -0.42 -22.21 16.84
C LYS A 4 -0.26 -20.73 16.43
N LYS A 5 0.08 -19.85 17.37
CA LYS A 5 0.39 -18.43 17.09
C LYS A 5 1.56 -18.36 16.11
N SER A 6 1.59 -17.34 15.24
CA SER A 6 2.73 -17.12 14.35
C SER A 6 4.00 -16.86 15.18
N ASP A 7 5.13 -17.45 14.79
CA ASP A 7 6.41 -17.22 15.46
C ASP A 7 6.78 -15.73 15.53
N LYS A 8 6.37 -14.94 14.52
CA LYS A 8 6.56 -13.48 14.51
C LYS A 8 5.75 -12.79 15.60
N THR A 9 4.55 -13.28 15.89
CA THR A 9 3.70 -12.78 16.99
C THR A 9 4.40 -12.94 18.33
N VAL A 10 4.98 -14.13 18.58
CA VAL A 10 5.69 -14.44 19.83
C VAL A 10 6.90 -13.51 20.03
N VAL A 11 7.68 -13.29 18.96
CA VAL A 11 8.82 -12.37 19.00
C VAL A 11 8.39 -10.93 19.30
N ILE A 12 7.29 -10.45 18.70
CA ILE A 12 6.78 -9.09 18.96
C ILE A 12 6.29 -8.96 20.41
N GLU A 13 5.54 -9.95 20.91
CA GLU A 13 5.07 -9.98 22.31
C GLU A 13 6.25 -9.92 23.28
N TYR A 14 7.31 -10.71 23.03
CA TYR A 14 8.52 -10.67 23.86
C TYR A 14 9.21 -9.31 23.85
N ILE A 15 9.43 -8.70 22.67
CA ILE A 15 10.05 -7.36 22.60
C ILE A 15 9.18 -6.33 23.31
N PHE A 16 7.87 -6.41 23.16
CA PHE A 16 6.94 -5.53 23.86
C PHE A 16 7.08 -5.64 25.37
N ASP A 17 7.09 -6.85 25.92
CA ASP A 17 7.22 -7.08 27.36
C ASP A 17 8.58 -6.61 27.94
N GLN A 18 9.60 -6.44 27.10
CA GLN A 18 10.88 -5.85 27.53
C GLN A 18 10.87 -4.32 27.54
N LEU A 19 10.04 -3.69 26.71
CA LEU A 19 10.06 -2.24 26.48
C LEU A 19 8.90 -1.50 27.14
N TYR A 20 7.79 -2.18 27.36
CA TYR A 20 6.56 -1.63 27.92
C TYR A 20 6.40 -2.01 29.38
N ASP A 21 6.30 -1.01 30.24
CA ASP A 21 5.96 -1.18 31.64
C ASP A 21 4.44 -1.18 31.80
N SER A 22 3.89 -2.32 32.23
CA SER A 22 2.45 -2.48 32.43
C SER A 22 1.90 -1.76 33.66
N GLU A 23 2.73 -1.39 34.62
CA GLU A 23 2.27 -0.67 35.82
C GLU A 23 2.10 0.83 35.54
N THR A 24 3.05 1.41 34.79
CA THR A 24 3.02 2.83 34.41
C THR A 24 2.34 3.08 33.07
N GLU A 25 2.04 2.02 32.32
CA GLU A 25 1.58 2.03 30.93
C GLU A 25 2.52 2.78 29.97
N GLN A 26 3.80 2.91 30.31
CA GLN A 26 4.77 3.67 29.52
C GLN A 26 5.82 2.77 28.86
N PHE A 27 6.33 3.24 27.72
CA PHE A 27 7.49 2.64 27.09
C PHE A 27 8.77 3.24 27.67
N THR A 28 9.71 2.39 28.07
CA THR A 28 11.09 2.80 28.35
C THR A 28 11.75 3.41 27.11
N ARG A 29 11.39 2.85 25.93
CA ARG A 29 11.59 3.42 24.60
C ARG A 29 10.64 2.74 23.61
N THR A 30 10.28 3.45 22.55
CA THR A 30 9.35 2.97 21.53
C THR A 30 10.04 2.31 20.33
N ILE A 31 11.27 2.72 20.03
CA ILE A 31 12.04 2.24 18.88
C ILE A 31 12.62 0.86 19.17
N VAL A 32 12.35 -0.09 18.28
CA VAL A 32 12.93 -1.44 18.26
C VAL A 32 14.09 -1.49 17.27
N THR A 33 15.24 -1.94 17.74
CA THR A 33 16.49 -2.00 16.98
C THR A 33 16.74 -3.41 16.42
N SER A 34 17.74 -3.51 15.53
CA SER A 34 18.22 -4.80 15.05
C SER A 34 18.70 -5.70 16.18
N GLU A 35 19.32 -5.14 17.21
CA GLU A 35 19.83 -5.90 18.36
C GLU A 35 18.68 -6.50 19.17
N ASP A 36 17.65 -5.71 19.46
CA ASP A 36 16.44 -6.18 20.16
C ASP A 36 15.79 -7.36 19.44
N LEU A 37 15.63 -7.22 18.12
CA LEU A 37 15.02 -8.25 17.31
C LEU A 37 15.84 -9.54 17.31
N GLN A 38 17.17 -9.44 17.25
CA GLN A 38 18.06 -10.60 17.25
C GLN A 38 18.08 -11.29 18.62
N ASN A 39 18.11 -10.51 19.71
CA ASN A 39 18.03 -11.03 21.07
C ASN A 39 16.69 -11.74 21.31
N ALA A 40 15.58 -11.11 20.90
CA ALA A 40 14.24 -11.69 21.01
C ALA A 40 14.10 -12.98 20.21
N LYS A 41 14.61 -13.03 18.97
CA LYS A 41 14.61 -14.24 18.14
C LYS A 41 15.37 -15.39 18.82
N ARG A 42 16.57 -15.13 19.36
CA ARG A 42 17.37 -16.14 20.08
C ARG A 42 16.63 -16.66 21.30
N TYR A 43 16.15 -15.76 22.15
CA TYR A 43 15.39 -16.12 23.35
C TYR A 43 14.16 -16.97 23.00
N CYS A 44 13.37 -16.53 22.01
CA CYS A 44 12.16 -17.25 21.60
C CYS A 44 12.47 -18.59 20.93
N ALA A 45 13.60 -18.74 20.24
CA ALA A 45 13.99 -20.02 19.65
C ALA A 45 14.29 -21.05 20.74
N GLU A 46 14.98 -20.62 21.81
CA GLU A 46 15.32 -21.45 22.96
C GLU A 46 14.10 -21.78 23.83
N HIS A 47 13.24 -20.80 24.11
CA HIS A 47 12.17 -20.92 25.13
C HIS A 47 10.78 -21.17 24.56
N HIS A 48 10.53 -20.77 23.31
CA HIS A 48 9.22 -20.88 22.65
C HIS A 48 9.25 -21.76 21.39
N GLN A 49 10.39 -22.39 21.09
CA GLN A 49 10.57 -23.31 19.96
C GLN A 49 10.11 -22.71 18.62
N ILE A 50 10.36 -21.41 18.42
CA ILE A 50 10.10 -20.78 17.13
C ILE A 50 11.09 -21.28 16.08
N THR A 51 10.67 -21.21 14.81
CA THR A 51 11.43 -21.68 13.65
C THR A 51 11.90 -20.55 12.74
N LEU A 52 11.82 -19.29 13.20
CA LEU A 52 12.29 -18.13 12.45
C LEU A 52 13.81 -18.18 12.25
N LYS A 53 14.26 -17.85 11.03
CA LYS A 53 15.69 -17.69 10.73
C LYS A 53 16.31 -16.60 11.63
N LEU A 54 17.31 -16.97 12.40
CA LEU A 54 18.04 -16.08 13.30
C LEU A 54 18.89 -15.09 12.48
N ASP A 55 19.62 -15.60 11.49
CA ASP A 55 20.55 -14.89 10.60
C ASP A 55 19.89 -14.07 9.47
N GLY A 56 18.57 -14.03 9.40
CA GLY A 56 17.86 -13.26 8.36
C GLY A 56 18.04 -11.74 8.51
N ASN A 57 17.99 -11.02 7.38
CA ASN A 57 18.05 -9.55 7.37
C ASN A 57 16.94 -8.96 8.27
N PRO A 58 17.29 -8.28 9.37
CA PRO A 58 16.35 -7.78 10.37
C PRO A 58 15.39 -6.73 9.80
N PHE A 59 15.81 -5.95 8.80
CA PHE A 59 14.99 -4.93 8.15
C PHE A 59 13.81 -5.52 7.34
N ASN A 60 13.87 -6.81 7.00
CA ASN A 60 12.73 -7.49 6.37
C ASN A 60 11.65 -7.90 7.37
N PHE A 61 11.93 -7.93 8.68
CA PHE A 61 11.01 -8.47 9.67
C PHE A 61 9.67 -7.73 9.70
N MET A 62 9.70 -6.41 9.91
CA MET A 62 8.49 -5.58 9.90
C MET A 62 7.88 -5.50 8.51
N LYS A 63 8.71 -5.36 7.47
CA LYS A 63 8.31 -5.33 6.07
C LYS A 63 7.43 -6.53 5.69
N ASP A 64 7.81 -7.73 6.11
CA ASP A 64 7.05 -8.95 5.86
C ASP A 64 5.72 -9.01 6.63
N ILE A 65 5.67 -8.39 7.82
CA ILE A 65 4.45 -8.35 8.65
C ILE A 65 3.43 -7.44 7.99
N VAL A 66 3.80 -6.20 7.66
CA VAL A 66 2.88 -5.20 7.11
C VAL A 66 2.39 -5.53 5.70
N ARG A 67 3.25 -6.12 4.86
CA ARG A 67 2.94 -6.42 3.44
C ARG A 67 2.03 -7.63 3.23
N GLY A 68 1.98 -8.56 4.17
CA GLY A 68 1.27 -9.83 3.99
C GLY A 68 -0.23 -9.75 4.29
N LYS A 69 -1.06 -10.53 3.59
CA LYS A 69 -2.51 -10.70 3.86
C LYS A 69 -2.86 -11.13 5.30
N SER A 70 -1.89 -11.65 6.04
CA SER A 70 -2.05 -12.08 7.42
C SER A 70 -1.49 -11.07 8.43
N ALA A 71 -1.19 -9.83 8.02
CA ALA A 71 -0.66 -8.79 8.89
C ALA A 71 -1.45 -8.66 10.19
N ASN A 72 -2.79 -8.55 10.09
CA ASN A 72 -3.71 -8.49 11.24
C ASN A 72 -3.62 -9.73 12.16
N LYS A 73 -3.34 -10.90 11.59
CA LYS A 73 -3.18 -12.15 12.36
C LYS A 73 -1.80 -12.28 13.00
N ILE A 74 -0.80 -11.62 12.44
CA ILE A 74 0.58 -11.65 12.94
C ILE A 74 0.76 -10.61 14.05
N TRP A 75 0.15 -9.44 13.93
CA TRP A 75 0.21 -8.43 14.98
C TRP A 75 -0.51 -8.93 16.25
N PRO A 76 0.15 -8.92 17.43
CA PRO A 76 -0.42 -9.50 18.64
C PRO A 76 -1.77 -8.88 19.02
N GLU A 77 -2.77 -9.72 19.32
CA GLU A 77 -4.11 -9.27 19.71
C GLU A 77 -4.07 -8.44 21.01
N ARG A 78 -3.18 -8.77 21.95
CA ARG A 78 -2.96 -8.00 23.18
C ARG A 78 -2.55 -6.56 22.87
N LEU A 79 -1.59 -6.36 21.96
CA LEU A 79 -1.14 -5.02 21.58
C LEU A 79 -2.24 -4.23 20.86
N ARG A 80 -3.05 -4.90 20.01
CA ARG A 80 -4.23 -4.25 19.39
C ARG A 80 -5.23 -3.76 20.42
N LYS A 81 -5.54 -4.57 21.45
CA LYS A 81 -6.46 -4.19 22.53
C LYS A 81 -5.95 -3.00 23.35
N LEU A 82 -4.64 -2.83 23.42
CA LEU A 82 -3.99 -1.67 24.06
C LEU A 82 -3.89 -0.45 23.13
N GLY A 83 -4.39 -0.54 21.89
CA GLY A 83 -4.25 0.52 20.90
C GLY A 83 -2.80 0.74 20.47
N ILE A 84 -1.97 -0.32 20.44
CA ILE A 84 -0.55 -0.22 20.08
C ILE A 84 -0.31 -0.86 18.73
N VAL A 85 0.27 -0.10 17.81
CA VAL A 85 0.62 -0.54 16.44
C VAL A 85 2.13 -0.43 16.19
N GLY A 86 2.59 -1.09 15.12
CA GLY A 86 3.99 -1.10 14.72
C GLY A 86 4.20 -0.23 13.49
N GLN A 87 4.95 0.85 13.62
CA GLN A 87 5.30 1.72 12.49
C GLN A 87 6.70 1.38 11.97
N GLN A 88 6.85 1.19 10.67
CA GLN A 88 8.17 0.95 10.08
C GLN A 88 9.07 2.18 10.28
N ARG A 89 10.31 1.94 10.73
CA ARG A 89 11.35 2.96 10.85
C ARG A 89 12.56 2.55 10.03
N THR A 90 13.27 3.54 9.50
CA THR A 90 14.48 3.34 8.70
C THR A 90 15.60 4.25 9.21
N GLY A 91 16.84 3.74 9.19
CA GLY A 91 18.02 4.47 9.65
C GLY A 91 18.42 4.13 11.09
N ASN A 92 19.69 4.36 11.42
CA ASN A 92 20.27 4.18 12.77
C ASN A 92 20.00 2.81 13.43
N GLY A 93 19.92 1.74 12.64
CA GLY A 93 19.66 0.38 13.15
C GLY A 93 18.23 0.14 13.65
N ALA A 94 17.31 1.10 13.48
CA ALA A 94 15.89 0.94 13.80
C ALA A 94 15.21 -0.01 12.80
N ILE A 95 14.36 -0.88 13.32
CA ILE A 95 13.54 -1.82 12.53
C ILE A 95 12.10 -1.33 12.47
N PHE A 96 11.54 -0.99 13.63
CA PHE A 96 10.20 -0.43 13.76
C PHE A 96 10.04 0.32 15.07
N GLU A 97 8.91 0.97 15.27
CA GLU A 97 8.54 1.67 16.49
C GLU A 97 7.15 1.23 16.95
N PHE A 98 6.98 1.01 18.26
CA PHE A 98 5.66 0.90 18.87
C PHE A 98 5.05 2.28 19.05
N VAL A 99 3.88 2.51 18.49
CA VAL A 99 3.16 3.78 18.60
C VAL A 99 1.75 3.54 19.12
N ARG A 100 1.24 4.45 19.95
CA ARG A 100 -0.16 4.44 20.36
C ARG A 100 -1.02 4.93 19.20
N GLN A 101 -2.15 4.27 19.02
CA GLN A 101 -3.19 4.61 18.07
C GLN A 101 -4.03 5.75 18.67
N GLU A 102 -3.51 6.98 18.64
CA GLU A 102 -4.31 8.19 18.87
C GLU A 102 -4.79 8.77 17.51
N ASP A 103 -5.91 9.49 17.54
CA ASP A 103 -6.67 9.97 16.38
C ASP A 103 -5.76 10.65 15.34
N GLY A 104 -5.57 9.98 14.20
CA GLY A 104 -4.73 10.45 13.09
C GLY A 104 -3.85 9.40 12.41
N SER A 105 -3.71 8.19 12.99
CA SER A 105 -3.21 6.90 12.45
C SER A 105 -2.07 6.83 11.42
N PRO A 106 -1.15 5.86 11.60
CA PRO A 106 -0.64 5.07 10.49
C PRO A 106 -1.07 3.59 10.62
N GLU A 107 -1.72 3.13 9.55
CA GLU A 107 -2.02 1.75 9.15
C GLU A 107 -2.77 0.87 10.17
N SER A 108 -4.11 0.87 10.07
CA SER A 108 -4.87 -0.24 10.61
C SER A 108 -4.49 -1.51 9.86
N PHE A 109 -4.05 -2.54 10.59
CA PHE A 109 -3.89 -3.88 10.01
C PHE A 109 -5.23 -4.46 9.48
N GLU A 110 -6.36 -3.81 9.79
CA GLU A 110 -7.69 -4.20 9.36
C GLU A 110 -8.04 -3.71 7.95
N GLU A 111 -7.45 -2.59 7.49
CA GLU A 111 -7.72 -2.08 6.15
C GLU A 111 -7.02 -2.95 5.10
N ASP A 112 -7.81 -3.66 4.31
CA ASP A 112 -7.35 -4.52 3.22
C ASP A 112 -8.20 -4.25 1.99
N PHE A 113 -7.68 -3.42 1.09
CA PHE A 113 -8.37 -3.06 -0.15
C PHE A 113 -8.39 -4.24 -1.09
N ARG A 114 -9.54 -4.88 -1.21
CA ARG A 114 -9.77 -6.05 -2.06
C ARG A 114 -11.08 -5.92 -2.81
N PRO A 115 -11.17 -6.52 -4.00
CA PRO A 115 -12.44 -6.62 -4.69
C PRO A 115 -13.45 -7.37 -3.82
N THR A 116 -14.64 -6.82 -3.70
CA THR A 116 -15.81 -7.43 -3.06
C THR A 116 -16.77 -7.95 -4.12
N GLU A 117 -17.90 -8.52 -3.70
CA GLU A 117 -18.97 -8.93 -4.61
C GLU A 117 -19.63 -7.75 -5.33
N THR A 118 -19.53 -6.54 -4.76
CA THR A 118 -20.10 -5.32 -5.34
C THR A 118 -19.12 -4.55 -6.21
N THR A 119 -17.83 -4.92 -6.23
CA THR A 119 -16.83 -4.25 -7.07
C THR A 119 -17.22 -4.36 -8.56
N PRO A 120 -17.40 -3.22 -9.27
CA PRO A 120 -17.74 -3.22 -10.69
C PRO A 120 -16.71 -4.00 -11.51
N ARG A 121 -17.18 -4.90 -12.38
CA ARG A 121 -16.33 -5.72 -13.25
C ARG A 121 -16.40 -5.19 -14.68
N ILE A 122 -15.30 -4.63 -15.17
CA ILE A 122 -15.23 -3.97 -16.47
C ILE A 122 -14.38 -4.83 -17.41
N PRO A 123 -14.94 -5.39 -18.49
CA PRO A 123 -14.15 -6.14 -19.46
C PRO A 123 -13.24 -5.17 -20.24
N ILE A 124 -11.99 -5.58 -20.45
CA ILE A 124 -11.03 -4.86 -21.30
C ILE A 124 -10.37 -5.81 -22.29
N GLN A 125 -10.27 -5.37 -23.53
CA GLN A 125 -9.58 -6.14 -24.55
C GLN A 125 -8.08 -6.16 -24.25
N SER A 126 -7.44 -7.31 -24.35
CA SER A 126 -5.99 -7.47 -24.25
C SER A 126 -5.35 -7.89 -25.57
N LEU A 127 -6.14 -7.97 -26.65
CA LEU A 127 -5.69 -8.36 -27.99
C LEU A 127 -4.62 -7.41 -28.53
N SER A 128 -4.65 -6.14 -28.14
CA SER A 128 -3.64 -5.14 -28.50
C SER A 128 -2.26 -5.36 -27.89
N LEU A 129 -2.13 -6.22 -26.86
CA LEU A 129 -0.82 -6.55 -26.30
C LEU A 129 -0.08 -7.53 -27.21
N PRO A 130 1.19 -7.25 -27.59
CA PRO A 130 2.00 -8.16 -28.38
C PRO A 130 2.10 -9.54 -27.73
N LEU A 131 1.99 -10.61 -28.53
CA LEU A 131 2.16 -11.98 -28.05
C LEU A 131 3.53 -12.18 -27.39
N ALA A 132 4.57 -11.54 -27.92
CA ALA A 132 5.91 -11.56 -27.32
C ALA A 132 5.88 -11.04 -25.87
N SER A 133 5.20 -9.92 -25.61
CA SER A 133 5.04 -9.37 -24.26
C SER A 133 4.27 -10.34 -23.34
N LYS A 134 3.18 -10.95 -23.82
CA LYS A 134 2.42 -11.95 -23.05
C LYS A 134 3.25 -13.20 -22.72
N SER A 135 4.12 -13.61 -23.65
CA SER A 135 4.94 -14.82 -23.52
C SER A 135 6.03 -14.72 -22.46
N LEU A 136 6.43 -13.51 -22.06
CA LEU A 136 7.42 -13.28 -21.01
C LEU A 136 6.94 -13.73 -19.62
N GLY A 137 5.62 -13.86 -19.41
CA GLY A 137 5.04 -14.48 -18.21
C GLY A 137 5.46 -13.83 -16.88
N ARG A 138 5.76 -12.53 -16.88
CA ARG A 138 6.25 -11.80 -15.71
C ARG A 138 5.17 -11.65 -14.63
N THR A 139 5.58 -11.58 -13.36
CA THR A 139 4.69 -11.48 -12.19
C THR A 139 5.22 -10.45 -11.19
N ASP A 140 5.59 -9.27 -11.69
CA ASP A 140 6.15 -8.16 -10.91
C ASP A 140 5.35 -6.87 -11.15
N GLU A 141 5.48 -5.91 -10.23
CA GLU A 141 4.73 -4.65 -10.24
C GLU A 141 4.95 -3.85 -11.54
N SER A 142 6.18 -3.89 -12.08
CA SER A 142 6.51 -3.21 -13.36
C SER A 142 5.75 -3.82 -14.54
N TRP A 143 5.60 -5.15 -14.59
CA TRP A 143 4.79 -5.81 -15.62
C TRP A 143 3.32 -5.43 -15.52
N LEU A 144 2.76 -5.41 -14.31
CA LEU A 144 1.37 -4.97 -14.08
C LEU A 144 1.14 -3.55 -14.61
N LEU A 145 2.03 -2.61 -14.27
CA LEU A 145 1.93 -1.23 -14.74
C LEU A 145 2.05 -1.13 -16.26
N GLN A 146 2.99 -1.84 -16.86
CA GLN A 146 3.15 -1.85 -18.31
C GLN A 146 1.87 -2.34 -19.00
N VAL A 147 1.25 -3.40 -18.49
CA VAL A 147 -0.03 -3.88 -19.03
C VAL A 147 -1.14 -2.87 -18.80
N ALA A 148 -1.24 -2.30 -17.60
CA ALA A 148 -2.26 -1.30 -17.27
C ALA A 148 -2.17 -0.07 -18.18
N VAL A 149 -0.97 0.44 -18.46
CA VAL A 149 -0.72 1.58 -19.35
C VAL A 149 -1.06 1.23 -20.80
N ASN A 150 -0.57 0.10 -21.31
CA ASN A 150 -0.83 -0.31 -22.70
C ASN A 150 -2.31 -0.57 -22.97
N LEU A 151 -3.05 -1.02 -21.96
CA LEU A 151 -4.48 -1.26 -22.04
C LEU A 151 -5.32 -0.05 -21.63
N ARG A 152 -4.71 1.09 -21.29
CA ARG A 152 -5.43 2.30 -20.89
C ARG A 152 -6.38 2.08 -19.71
N VAL A 153 -5.94 1.29 -18.72
CA VAL A 153 -6.79 0.88 -17.58
C VAL A 153 -7.18 2.08 -16.72
N VAL A 154 -6.21 2.95 -16.41
CA VAL A 154 -6.48 4.16 -15.61
C VAL A 154 -7.40 5.10 -16.38
N GLU A 155 -7.11 5.32 -17.66
CA GLU A 155 -7.95 6.15 -18.53
C GLU A 155 -9.38 5.63 -18.61
N THR A 156 -9.55 4.31 -18.78
CA THR A 156 -10.87 3.67 -18.79
C THR A 156 -11.57 3.81 -17.44
N HIS A 157 -10.84 3.72 -16.32
CA HIS A 157 -11.41 3.91 -14.97
C HIS A 157 -12.04 5.29 -14.78
N PHE A 158 -11.35 6.35 -15.22
CA PHE A 158 -11.89 7.71 -15.16
C PHE A 158 -12.97 7.97 -16.21
N ALA A 159 -12.91 7.33 -17.38
CA ALA A 159 -13.89 7.55 -18.45
C ALA A 159 -15.23 6.82 -18.24
N THR A 160 -15.23 5.66 -17.56
CA THR A 160 -16.40 4.76 -17.49
C THR A 160 -16.96 4.55 -16.10
N GLY A 161 -16.20 4.86 -15.05
CA GLY A 161 -16.66 4.64 -13.68
C GLY A 161 -17.76 5.62 -13.30
N GLN A 162 -18.75 5.15 -12.55
CA GLN A 162 -19.71 6.02 -11.87
C GLN A 162 -19.05 6.76 -10.69
N ASP A 163 -19.60 7.90 -10.28
CA ASP A 163 -19.08 8.69 -9.15
C ASP A 163 -17.64 9.21 -9.38
N THR A 164 -17.39 9.82 -10.53
CA THR A 164 -16.08 10.44 -10.84
C THR A 164 -15.86 11.71 -10.02
N GLN A 165 -14.69 11.84 -9.40
CA GLN A 165 -14.32 13.05 -8.63
C GLN A 165 -13.96 14.24 -9.52
N VAL A 166 -13.54 13.97 -10.76
CA VAL A 166 -13.20 14.98 -11.77
C VAL A 166 -13.83 14.59 -13.10
N ASN A 167 -14.34 15.57 -13.84
CA ASN A 167 -14.81 15.38 -15.20
C ASN A 167 -13.61 15.43 -16.17
N ALA A 168 -12.87 14.32 -16.24
CA ALA A 168 -11.65 14.22 -17.03
C ALA A 168 -11.93 14.38 -18.53
N LEU A 169 -11.25 15.34 -19.16
CA LEU A 169 -11.27 15.59 -20.60
C LEU A 169 -10.12 14.85 -21.30
N GLU A 170 -8.99 14.71 -20.61
CA GLU A 170 -7.81 14.01 -21.08
C GLU A 170 -7.10 13.34 -19.91
N LEU A 171 -6.58 12.14 -20.12
CA LEU A 171 -5.62 11.50 -19.23
C LEU A 171 -4.38 11.08 -20.00
N SER A 172 -3.24 11.54 -19.50
CA SER A 172 -1.93 11.29 -20.10
C SER A 172 -1.01 10.59 -19.09
N HIS A 173 -0.53 9.39 -19.42
CA HIS A 173 0.55 8.75 -18.68
C HIS A 173 1.84 9.55 -18.86
N LEU A 174 2.43 9.99 -17.76
CA LEU A 174 3.65 10.79 -17.79
C LEU A 174 4.90 9.91 -17.69
N GLN A 175 5.00 9.13 -16.61
CA GLN A 175 6.23 8.42 -16.28
C GLN A 175 5.97 7.24 -15.30
N MET A 176 6.79 6.20 -15.43
CA MET A 176 6.89 5.08 -14.49
C MET A 176 8.18 5.15 -13.65
N ASP A 177 8.19 4.48 -12.50
CA ASP A 177 9.34 4.31 -11.59
C ASP A 177 10.00 5.65 -11.19
N ILE A 178 9.20 6.61 -10.71
CA ILE A 178 9.71 7.91 -10.28
C ILE A 178 10.35 7.75 -8.90
N LYS A 179 11.68 7.90 -8.85
CA LYS A 179 12.47 7.83 -7.62
C LYS A 179 12.72 9.23 -7.06
N LEU A 180 12.07 9.53 -5.94
CA LEU A 180 12.33 10.72 -5.13
C LEU A 180 13.17 10.33 -3.92
N ARG A 181 13.77 11.31 -3.23
CA ARG A 181 14.76 11.09 -2.15
C ARG A 181 14.32 10.08 -1.07
N LYS A 182 13.03 10.03 -0.75
CA LYS A 182 12.47 9.17 0.31
C LYS A 182 11.24 8.37 -0.12
N VAL A 183 10.77 8.57 -1.35
CA VAL A 183 9.49 8.05 -1.83
C VAL A 183 9.66 7.60 -3.27
N GLN A 184 9.04 6.49 -3.61
CA GLN A 184 8.91 6.01 -4.99
C GLN A 184 7.44 6.12 -5.38
N ILE A 185 7.18 6.65 -6.57
CA ILE A 185 5.85 6.65 -7.20
C ILE A 185 5.94 5.70 -8.39
N ASP A 186 5.13 4.65 -8.41
CA ASP A 186 5.30 3.58 -9.40
C ASP A 186 4.86 4.02 -10.80
N ALA A 187 3.79 4.82 -10.89
CA ALA A 187 3.45 5.58 -12.09
C ALA A 187 2.75 6.91 -11.77
N LEU A 188 2.89 7.86 -12.70
CA LEU A 188 2.28 9.19 -12.62
C LEU A 188 1.50 9.48 -13.91
N PHE A 189 0.27 9.94 -13.74
CA PHE A 189 -0.58 10.40 -14.83
C PHE A 189 -0.97 11.87 -14.60
N LEU A 190 -1.34 12.56 -15.67
CA LEU A 190 -1.94 13.89 -15.64
C LEU A 190 -3.36 13.81 -16.17
N ALA A 191 -4.33 14.22 -15.38
CA ALA A 191 -5.68 14.45 -15.84
C ALA A 191 -5.87 15.95 -16.12
N GLN A 192 -6.35 16.29 -17.32
CA GLN A 192 -6.94 17.59 -17.62
C GLN A 192 -8.44 17.47 -17.44
N PHE A 193 -9.07 18.36 -16.69
CA PHE A 193 -10.50 18.31 -16.40
C PHE A 193 -11.14 19.70 -16.45
N ALA A 194 -12.44 19.75 -16.72
CA ALA A 194 -13.16 21.01 -16.72
C ALA A 194 -13.30 21.55 -15.28
N SER A 195 -13.00 22.84 -15.08
CA SER A 195 -13.31 23.52 -13.82
C SER A 195 -14.81 23.45 -13.52
N GLN A 196 -15.20 23.67 -12.25
CA GLN A 196 -16.62 23.68 -11.88
C GLN A 196 -17.44 24.74 -12.64
N SER A 197 -16.81 25.84 -13.08
CA SER A 197 -17.45 26.85 -13.92
C SER A 197 -17.48 26.51 -15.41
N GLY A 198 -16.74 25.48 -15.85
CA GLY A 198 -16.59 25.10 -17.26
C GLY A 198 -15.75 26.07 -18.11
N GLU A 199 -15.25 27.15 -17.52
CA GLU A 199 -14.55 28.22 -18.24
C GLU A 199 -13.05 27.97 -18.41
N LYS A 200 -12.46 27.09 -17.59
CA LYS A 200 -11.02 26.79 -17.61
C LYS A 200 -10.77 25.30 -17.49
N THR A 201 -9.72 24.85 -18.16
CA THR A 201 -9.17 23.52 -17.94
C THR A 201 -8.26 23.56 -16.73
N GLU A 202 -8.54 22.71 -15.75
CA GLU A 202 -7.71 22.46 -14.58
C GLU A 202 -6.96 21.14 -14.76
N SER A 203 -5.96 20.90 -13.90
CA SER A 203 -5.14 19.69 -13.98
C SER A 203 -4.94 19.05 -12.62
N ALA A 204 -4.94 17.72 -12.61
CA ALA A 204 -4.66 16.90 -11.44
C ALA A 204 -3.55 15.91 -11.76
N LEU A 205 -2.64 15.71 -10.81
CA LEU A 205 -1.72 14.60 -10.86
C LEU A 205 -2.38 13.36 -10.27
N ILE A 206 -2.17 12.23 -10.91
CA ILE A 206 -2.64 10.93 -10.45
C ILE A 206 -1.42 10.09 -10.10
N THR A 207 -1.23 9.79 -8.81
CA THR A 207 -0.15 8.92 -8.33
C THR A 207 -0.66 7.48 -8.25
N VAL A 208 0.10 6.53 -8.77
CA VAL A 208 -0.26 5.11 -8.78
C VAL A 208 0.75 4.29 -7.97
N GLU A 209 0.26 3.51 -7.00
CA GLU A 209 0.99 2.42 -6.34
C GLU A 209 0.56 1.08 -6.96
N ALA A 210 1.51 0.26 -7.40
CA ALA A 210 1.23 -1.06 -7.95
C ALA A 210 1.54 -2.18 -6.95
N LYS A 211 0.68 -3.20 -6.92
CA LYS A 211 0.82 -4.37 -6.05
C LYS A 211 0.62 -5.67 -6.82
N GLN A 212 1.38 -6.69 -6.43
CA GLN A 212 1.27 -8.02 -7.00
C GLN A 212 0.59 -9.02 -6.05
N GLY A 213 -0.39 -9.75 -6.60
CA GLY A 213 -0.97 -10.98 -6.04
C GLY A 213 -1.47 -10.89 -4.58
N ASN A 214 -0.56 -11.16 -3.64
CA ASN A 214 -0.84 -11.26 -2.20
C ASN A 214 -0.34 -10.07 -1.39
N GLN A 215 0.19 -9.03 -2.02
CA GLN A 215 0.64 -7.83 -1.31
C GLN A 215 -0.56 -6.95 -0.94
N ARG A 216 -0.53 -6.37 0.26
CA ARG A 216 -1.49 -5.36 0.69
C ARG A 216 -1.19 -4.01 0.02
N ILE A 217 -2.24 -3.25 -0.26
CA ILE A 217 -2.16 -1.83 -0.57
C ILE A 217 -1.93 -1.09 0.75
N LEU A 218 -0.80 -0.39 0.88
CA LEU A 218 -0.40 0.28 2.13
C LEU A 218 -0.75 1.77 2.04
N THR A 219 -1.68 2.23 2.87
CA THR A 219 -2.16 3.63 2.89
C THR A 219 -1.04 4.62 3.21
N GLU A 220 -0.08 4.23 4.05
CA GLU A 220 1.11 5.04 4.35
C GLU A 220 1.98 5.29 3.10
N GLN A 221 2.13 4.30 2.21
CA GLN A 221 2.88 4.49 0.97
C GLN A 221 2.20 5.51 0.06
N ILE A 222 0.89 5.36 -0.13
CA ILE A 222 0.08 6.30 -0.92
C ILE A 222 0.12 7.70 -0.30
N ALA A 223 -0.01 7.81 1.03
CA ALA A 223 0.04 9.10 1.72
C ALA A 223 1.37 9.83 1.52
N ARG A 224 2.48 9.08 1.50
CA ARG A 224 3.82 9.63 1.21
C ARG A 224 3.95 10.06 -0.25
N GLN A 225 3.38 9.33 -1.20
CA GLN A 225 3.38 9.67 -2.61
C GLN A 225 2.62 10.97 -2.90
N VAL A 226 1.46 11.17 -2.27
CA VAL A 226 0.69 12.41 -2.40
C VAL A 226 1.49 13.62 -1.94
N ARG A 227 2.08 13.55 -0.74
CA ARG A 227 2.95 14.63 -0.22
C ARG A 227 4.13 14.89 -1.14
N ALA A 228 4.80 13.84 -1.60
CA ALA A 228 5.93 13.96 -2.50
C ALA A 228 5.55 14.56 -3.87
N ALA A 229 4.35 14.28 -4.38
CA ALA A 229 3.83 14.88 -5.61
C ALA A 229 3.58 16.40 -5.43
N PHE A 230 3.06 16.82 -4.29
CA PHE A 230 2.90 18.26 -3.98
C PHE A 230 4.22 18.98 -3.77
N ASP A 231 5.20 18.33 -3.13
CA ASP A 231 6.53 18.91 -2.90
C ASP A 231 7.33 19.09 -4.19
N SER A 232 7.14 18.17 -5.15
CA SER A 232 7.91 18.14 -6.40
C SER A 232 7.28 18.92 -7.55
N THR A 233 6.01 19.32 -7.44
CA THR A 233 5.26 19.96 -8.53
C THR A 233 4.45 21.16 -8.04
N LYS A 234 3.83 21.90 -8.98
CA LYS A 234 2.91 23.01 -8.67
C LYS A 234 1.43 22.62 -8.79
N THR A 235 1.10 21.32 -8.86
CA THR A 235 -0.30 20.88 -8.97
C THR A 235 -1.12 21.33 -7.76
N ASN A 236 -2.39 21.67 -7.96
CA ASN A 236 -3.31 22.00 -6.86
C ASN A 236 -4.12 20.78 -6.39
N LEU A 237 -4.18 19.72 -7.21
CA LEU A 237 -4.97 18.53 -6.94
C LEU A 237 -4.12 17.28 -7.21
N VAL A 238 -4.18 16.31 -6.29
CA VAL A 238 -3.61 14.97 -6.46
C VAL A 238 -4.70 13.93 -6.22
N ILE A 239 -4.87 13.00 -7.14
CA ILE A 239 -5.81 11.86 -7.01
C ILE A 239 -4.98 10.59 -6.80
N PRO A 240 -4.99 10.01 -5.59
CA PRO A 240 -4.22 8.80 -5.32
C PRO A 240 -4.94 7.57 -5.87
N LEU A 241 -4.17 6.66 -6.47
CA LEU A 241 -4.65 5.38 -7.00
C LEU A 241 -3.73 4.26 -6.52
N ALA A 242 -4.32 3.08 -6.33
CA ALA A 242 -3.59 1.83 -6.25
C ALA A 242 -4.11 0.84 -7.29
N ILE A 243 -3.21 0.07 -7.88
CA ILE A 243 -3.57 -1.05 -8.76
C ILE A 243 -3.00 -2.35 -8.22
N ALA A 244 -3.75 -3.44 -8.33
CA ALA A 244 -3.32 -4.75 -7.89
C ALA A 244 -3.64 -5.84 -8.93
N ALA A 245 -2.67 -6.68 -9.23
CA ALA A 245 -2.90 -7.90 -10.01
C ALA A 245 -3.58 -8.95 -9.12
N ILE A 246 -4.82 -9.33 -9.46
CA ILE A 246 -5.57 -10.35 -8.75
C ILE A 246 -5.58 -11.61 -9.61
N LYS A 247 -4.74 -12.57 -9.19
CA LYS A 247 -4.50 -13.84 -9.89
C LYS A 247 -5.78 -14.46 -10.42
N ASN A 248 -5.80 -14.75 -11.72
CA ASN A 248 -6.91 -15.37 -12.45
C ASN A 248 -8.20 -14.53 -12.49
N GLN A 249 -8.13 -13.24 -12.16
CA GLN A 249 -9.27 -12.32 -12.24
C GLN A 249 -8.98 -11.13 -13.12
N GLY A 250 -7.88 -10.40 -12.87
CA GLY A 250 -7.55 -9.21 -13.63
C GLY A 250 -6.85 -8.13 -12.82
N ILE A 251 -6.99 -6.87 -13.28
CA ILE A 251 -6.40 -5.71 -12.62
C ILE A 251 -7.45 -5.03 -11.76
N TYR A 252 -7.25 -5.07 -10.46
CA TYR A 252 -8.04 -4.34 -9.49
C TYR A 252 -7.50 -2.91 -9.36
N VAL A 253 -8.38 -1.91 -9.41
CA VAL A 253 -8.04 -0.48 -9.28
C VAL A 253 -8.81 0.07 -8.10
N VAL A 254 -8.12 0.80 -7.23
CA VAL A 254 -8.67 1.49 -6.06
C VAL A 254 -8.35 2.97 -6.17
N GLU A 255 -9.38 3.78 -6.33
CA GLU A 255 -9.30 5.23 -6.32
C GLU A 255 -9.56 5.75 -4.91
N PHE A 256 -8.68 6.65 -4.46
CA PHE A 256 -8.83 7.35 -3.20
C PHE A 256 -9.33 8.77 -3.44
N LYS A 257 -9.88 9.39 -2.40
CA LYS A 257 -10.36 10.77 -2.48
C LYS A 257 -9.24 11.70 -2.94
N ALA A 258 -9.60 12.58 -3.87
CA ALA A 258 -8.71 13.64 -4.34
C ALA A 258 -8.32 14.55 -3.18
N VAL A 259 -7.06 14.96 -3.14
CA VAL A 259 -6.50 15.79 -2.09
C VAL A 259 -6.16 17.14 -2.69
N ASN A 260 -6.68 18.22 -2.11
CA ASN A 260 -6.28 19.57 -2.51
C ASN A 260 -4.99 19.96 -1.81
N ARG A 261 -4.18 20.79 -2.47
CA ARG A 261 -2.95 21.33 -1.89
C ARG A 261 -3.20 22.07 -0.58
N SER A 262 -4.33 22.75 -0.45
CA SER A 262 -4.72 23.47 0.78
C SER A 262 -5.02 22.55 1.96
N GLU A 263 -5.22 21.25 1.73
CA GLU A 263 -5.60 20.26 2.74
C GLU A 263 -4.43 19.36 3.13
N ILE A 264 -3.25 19.54 2.51
CA ILE A 264 -2.12 18.62 2.65
C ILE A 264 -1.59 18.49 4.08
N ASP A 265 -1.65 19.58 4.86
CA ASP A 265 -1.21 19.61 6.25
C ASP A 265 -2.13 18.78 7.18
N GLN A 266 -3.39 18.58 6.76
CA GLN A 266 -4.40 17.80 7.48
C GLN A 266 -4.55 16.39 6.90
N PHE A 267 -4.01 16.14 5.71
CA PHE A 267 -4.09 14.86 5.04
C PHE A 267 -3.18 13.85 5.73
N MET A 268 -3.79 12.92 6.48
CA MET A 268 -3.07 11.86 7.19
C MET A 268 -3.08 10.54 6.44
N THR A 269 -4.28 10.06 6.07
CA THR A 269 -4.49 8.79 5.37
C THR A 269 -5.38 8.98 4.14
N PRO A 270 -5.12 8.28 3.03
CA PRO A 270 -6.03 8.17 1.90
C PRO A 270 -7.39 7.63 2.35
N ILE A 271 -8.46 8.28 1.88
CA ILE A 271 -9.83 7.84 2.10
C ILE A 271 -10.30 7.11 0.85
N PHE A 272 -10.83 5.90 1.00
CA PHE A 272 -11.43 5.15 -0.13
C PHE A 272 -12.49 6.02 -0.83
N HIS A 273 -12.47 6.03 -2.17
CA HIS A 273 -13.50 6.68 -2.98
C HIS A 273 -14.31 5.65 -3.76
N ARG A 274 -13.67 4.91 -4.66
CA ARG A 274 -14.30 3.85 -5.45
C ARG A 274 -13.28 2.83 -5.95
N ASP A 275 -13.77 1.72 -6.46
CA ASP A 275 -12.94 0.66 -7.04
C ASP A 275 -13.53 0.10 -8.33
N ALA A 276 -12.71 -0.63 -9.08
CA ALA A 276 -13.14 -1.42 -10.22
C ALA A 276 -12.20 -2.60 -10.47
N MET A 277 -12.74 -3.68 -11.01
CA MET A 277 -12.00 -4.85 -11.46
C MET A 277 -12.01 -4.93 -12.99
N PHE A 278 -10.85 -4.77 -13.61
CA PHE A 278 -10.68 -4.87 -15.05
C PHE A 278 -10.33 -6.29 -15.46
N ILE A 279 -11.25 -6.93 -16.20
CA ILE A 279 -11.11 -8.33 -16.63
C ILE A 279 -10.51 -8.37 -18.04
N LEU A 280 -9.36 -9.02 -18.19
CA LEU A 280 -8.59 -9.02 -19.44
C LEU A 280 -9.06 -10.14 -20.37
N TYR A 281 -9.40 -9.78 -21.61
CA TYR A 281 -9.82 -10.74 -22.65
C TYR A 281 -8.97 -10.63 -23.92
N PRO A 282 -8.19 -11.67 -24.28
CA PRO A 282 -7.93 -12.90 -23.51
C PRO A 282 -7.15 -12.63 -22.20
N ALA A 283 -7.08 -13.62 -21.32
CA ALA A 283 -6.29 -13.50 -20.09
C ALA A 283 -4.80 -13.22 -20.41
N VAL A 284 -4.15 -12.46 -19.53
CA VAL A 284 -2.72 -12.13 -19.63
C VAL A 284 -1.99 -12.85 -18.51
N THR A 285 -0.94 -13.59 -18.85
CA THR A 285 -0.18 -14.36 -17.85
C THR A 285 0.47 -13.41 -16.84
N GLY A 286 0.35 -13.78 -15.57
CA GLY A 286 0.91 -13.02 -14.45
C GLY A 286 0.05 -11.88 -13.92
N ILE A 287 -1.20 -11.78 -14.41
CA ILE A 287 -2.25 -10.91 -13.89
C ILE A 287 -3.42 -11.76 -13.41
#